data_AF-A0A2G5HQH1-F1
#
_entry.id   AF-A0A2G5HQH1-F1
#
_cell.length_a   1.000
_cell.length_b   1.000
_cell.length_c   1.000
_cell.angle_alpha   90.00
_cell.angle_beta   90.00
_cell.angle_gamma   90.00
#
_symmetry.space_group_name_H-M   'P 1'
#
loop_
_entity.id
_entity.type
_entity.pdbx_description
1 polymer ?
#
loop_
_entity_poly.entity_id
_entity_poly.type
_entity_poly.pdbx_seq_one_letter_code
_entity_poly.pdbx_strand_id
1 'polypeptide(L)'
;MMRHFLRSGRLAFGSAQSSQYVRAMGSKARGATANAPVLLPEDRLIEEERAPGYRAEQFLQVHPGDVLNGKYEVLTKLGYGRYSTVWLTKDRSRWFWQKPAYATVKVQTAALATKEYEKRQNEVEQRLTRSPAHDGHGFVRRATHNFTAEGVAGQKHLCQVFEPMREPISFWQSRFPDGKVPAPLLKVYVRFILHGLDYLHSECEVVHTDLTPPNIMMSFEDNSVLPEYVKNLGRKPVAQKVVGDRTIYQSQVEFGLLKDIWSCPQIHDIGHAEVMEPGLGFRHPSQPNLYRAPEVMLGVVWDYKVDIWNLGVLIWELLEGTDLFAHTRDARGKYSTRCHLANMIAFLGPPPPSLLQVERRCRDIPLPYGVTDDDGETHRTFVGLYHGPFFLEDDSFAFPDLLPPNLSLEGSITALDGEDKLAFIDFMKQMLCWDAEDRKTAKELLTHPWLVNEPEQ
;
A
#
# COMPACT_ATOMS: atom_id res chain seq x y z
N MET A 1 -20.58 -1.91 -9.26
CA MET A 1 -20.25 -1.16 -8.04
C MET A 1 -20.10 0.35 -8.33
N MET A 2 -19.09 0.79 -9.07
CA MET A 2 -18.88 2.22 -9.42
C MET A 2 -20.06 2.91 -10.11
N ARG A 3 -20.66 2.30 -11.15
CA ARG A 3 -21.85 2.84 -11.83
C ARG A 3 -23.10 2.90 -10.94
N HIS A 4 -23.16 2.09 -9.87
CA HIS A 4 -24.25 2.13 -8.90
C HIS A 4 -24.02 3.26 -7.88
N PHE A 5 -22.77 3.42 -7.42
CA PHE A 5 -22.34 4.51 -6.54
C PHE A 5 -22.42 5.90 -7.23
N LEU A 6 -22.21 5.97 -8.54
CA LEU A 6 -22.39 7.20 -9.34
C LEU A 6 -23.87 7.50 -9.61
N ARG A 7 -24.71 6.46 -9.82
CA ARG A 7 -26.16 6.61 -10.07
C ARG A 7 -26.96 7.01 -8.83
N SER A 8 -26.41 6.89 -7.63
CA SER A 8 -27.04 7.39 -6.39
C SER A 8 -26.97 8.92 -6.24
N GLY A 9 -26.44 9.64 -7.24
CA GLY A 9 -26.49 11.10 -7.32
C GLY A 9 -25.47 11.83 -6.44
N ARG A 10 -24.36 11.17 -6.05
CA ARG A 10 -23.39 11.72 -5.08
C ARG A 10 -22.06 12.25 -5.67
N LEU A 11 -21.87 12.24 -7.00
CA LEU A 11 -20.69 12.77 -7.70
C LEU A 11 -21.05 13.13 -9.16
N ALA A 12 -20.91 14.39 -9.59
CA ALA A 12 -21.05 14.78 -11.00
C ALA A 12 -19.74 14.65 -11.80
N PHE A 13 -19.23 13.42 -11.97
CA PHE A 13 -18.09 13.17 -12.87
C PHE A 13 -18.58 12.59 -14.20
N GLY A 14 -18.51 13.37 -15.27
CA GLY A 14 -19.13 13.05 -16.58
C GLY A 14 -18.23 12.26 -17.54
N SER A 15 -18.84 11.57 -18.52
CA SER A 15 -18.13 10.81 -19.58
C SER A 15 -17.24 11.67 -20.50
N ALA A 16 -17.50 12.99 -20.57
CA ALA A 16 -16.67 13.93 -21.31
C ALA A 16 -15.30 14.16 -20.62
N GLN A 17 -15.29 14.25 -19.28
CA GLN A 17 -14.07 14.39 -18.49
C GLN A 17 -13.24 13.10 -18.53
N SER A 18 -13.86 11.91 -18.50
CA SER A 18 -13.12 10.63 -18.61
C SER A 18 -12.35 10.50 -19.91
N SER A 19 -12.95 10.91 -21.03
CA SER A 19 -12.32 10.88 -22.36
C SER A 19 -11.12 11.82 -22.48
N GLN A 20 -11.13 12.96 -21.77
CA GLN A 20 -10.00 13.89 -21.72
C GLN A 20 -8.81 13.29 -20.97
N TYR A 21 -9.05 12.65 -19.83
CA TYR A 21 -7.98 11.99 -19.05
C TYR A 21 -7.34 10.83 -19.81
N VAL A 22 -8.13 9.96 -20.46
CA VAL A 22 -7.58 8.86 -21.27
C VAL A 22 -6.68 9.39 -22.40
N ARG A 23 -7.06 10.51 -23.03
CA ARG A 23 -6.24 11.13 -24.09
C ARG A 23 -4.94 11.74 -23.55
N ALA A 24 -4.97 12.35 -22.36
CA ALA A 24 -3.79 12.92 -21.72
C ALA A 24 -2.76 11.86 -21.32
N MET A 25 -3.20 10.63 -21.02
CA MET A 25 -2.34 9.51 -20.59
C MET A 25 -1.66 8.75 -21.76
N GLY A 26 -1.82 9.19 -23.01
CA GLY A 26 -1.37 8.44 -24.19
C GLY A 26 0.06 8.75 -24.66
N SER A 27 0.99 7.79 -24.57
CA SER A 27 2.16 7.71 -25.47
C SER A 27 2.71 6.28 -25.67
N LYS A 28 2.63 5.83 -26.93
CA LYS A 28 3.37 4.81 -27.72
C LYS A 28 3.74 3.45 -27.10
N ALA A 29 3.00 2.40 -27.51
CA ALA A 29 3.54 1.04 -27.63
C ALA A 29 4.12 0.83 -29.04
N ARG A 30 5.42 0.55 -29.15
CA ARG A 30 6.03 0.07 -30.40
C ARG A 30 5.82 -1.44 -30.51
N GLY A 31 5.39 -1.90 -31.68
CA GLY A 31 5.28 -3.32 -32.01
C GLY A 31 6.66 -3.97 -32.03
N ALA A 32 6.79 -5.12 -31.37
CA ALA A 32 7.93 -6.00 -31.48
C ALA A 32 7.42 -7.39 -31.88
N THR A 33 8.12 -8.01 -32.83
CA THR A 33 7.96 -9.41 -33.22
C THR A 33 8.82 -10.30 -32.34
N ALA A 34 8.32 -11.51 -32.07
CA ALA A 34 8.86 -12.46 -31.10
C ALA A 34 10.32 -12.86 -31.36
N ASN A 35 11.05 -13.16 -30.27
CA ASN A 35 12.24 -14.02 -30.21
C ASN A 35 12.39 -14.55 -28.76
N ALA A 36 13.27 -15.54 -28.56
CA ALA A 36 13.55 -16.27 -27.32
C ALA A 36 13.60 -15.43 -26.01
N PRO A 37 13.48 -16.04 -24.81
CA PRO A 37 13.58 -15.33 -23.54
C PRO A 37 14.84 -14.46 -23.47
N VAL A 38 14.72 -13.26 -22.88
CA VAL A 38 15.90 -12.43 -22.63
C VAL A 38 16.59 -12.98 -21.38
N LEU A 39 17.72 -13.67 -21.55
CA LEU A 39 18.50 -14.15 -20.42
C LEU A 39 19.29 -12.98 -19.80
N LEU A 40 19.11 -12.80 -18.49
CA LEU A 40 19.82 -11.81 -17.70
C LEU A 40 21.09 -12.41 -17.08
N PRO A 41 22.16 -11.61 -16.88
CA PRO A 41 23.38 -12.06 -16.22
C PRO A 41 23.12 -12.59 -14.80
N GLU A 42 23.85 -13.64 -14.39
CA GLU A 42 23.68 -14.27 -13.07
C GLU A 42 24.00 -13.32 -11.90
N ASP A 43 25.03 -12.48 -12.06
CA ASP A 43 25.52 -11.50 -11.08
C ASP A 43 24.57 -10.32 -10.87
N ARG A 44 23.64 -10.11 -11.81
CA ARG A 44 22.63 -9.06 -11.70
C ARG A 44 21.52 -9.51 -10.75
N LEU A 45 21.45 -8.88 -9.58
CA LEU A 45 20.29 -9.02 -8.70
C LEU A 45 19.05 -8.45 -9.37
N ILE A 46 17.97 -9.22 -9.41
CA ILE A 46 16.67 -8.79 -9.90
C ILE A 46 15.59 -9.04 -8.86
N GLU A 47 14.59 -8.18 -8.86
CA GLU A 47 13.35 -8.39 -8.11
C GLU A 47 13.55 -8.81 -6.64
N GLU A 48 13.03 -9.98 -6.23
CA GLU A 48 13.11 -10.50 -4.86
C GLU A 48 14.53 -10.63 -4.34
N GLU A 49 15.54 -10.77 -5.20
CA GLU A 49 16.94 -10.88 -4.80
C GLU A 49 17.50 -9.58 -4.22
N ARG A 50 16.83 -8.45 -4.46
CA ARG A 50 17.20 -7.15 -3.89
C ARG A 50 16.68 -7.00 -2.46
N ALA A 51 15.81 -7.88 -2.00
CA ALA A 51 15.24 -7.80 -0.67
C ALA A 51 16.29 -8.17 0.40
N PRO A 52 16.43 -7.38 1.48
CA PRO A 52 17.33 -7.73 2.59
C PRO A 52 16.96 -9.08 3.22
N GLY A 53 17.97 -9.97 3.31
CA GLY A 53 17.79 -11.32 3.84
C GLY A 53 17.17 -12.32 2.84
N TYR A 54 17.16 -12.00 1.54
CA TYR A 54 16.72 -12.93 0.50
C TYR A 54 17.43 -14.29 0.60
N ARG A 55 16.64 -15.36 0.57
CA ARG A 55 17.10 -16.75 0.55
C ARG A 55 16.30 -17.52 -0.49
N ALA A 56 16.93 -17.85 -1.62
CA ALA A 56 16.26 -18.45 -2.76
C ALA A 56 15.49 -19.74 -2.38
N GLU A 57 16.07 -20.55 -1.50
CA GLU A 57 15.49 -21.79 -0.98
C GLU A 57 14.19 -21.61 -0.18
N GLN A 58 13.84 -20.39 0.23
CA GLN A 58 12.58 -20.10 0.89
C GLN A 58 11.44 -19.81 -0.08
N PHE A 59 11.75 -19.53 -1.35
CA PHE A 59 10.75 -19.24 -2.39
C PHE A 59 10.39 -20.51 -3.15
N LEU A 60 9.09 -20.74 -3.34
CA LEU A 60 8.63 -21.81 -4.24
C LEU A 60 9.08 -21.48 -5.67
N GLN A 61 9.70 -22.45 -6.33
CA GLN A 61 9.98 -22.34 -7.75
C GLN A 61 8.68 -22.53 -8.53
N VAL A 62 8.29 -21.53 -9.32
CA VAL A 62 7.07 -21.52 -10.12
C VAL A 62 7.43 -21.13 -11.56
N HIS A 63 6.92 -21.86 -12.52
CA HIS A 63 7.15 -21.65 -13.95
C HIS A 63 5.82 -21.37 -14.68
N PRO A 64 5.82 -20.50 -15.71
CA PRO A 64 4.74 -20.46 -16.67
C PRO A 64 4.44 -21.86 -17.24
N GLY A 65 3.17 -22.26 -17.20
CA GLY A 65 2.69 -23.60 -17.56
C GLY A 65 2.43 -24.53 -16.37
N ASP A 66 2.98 -24.23 -15.19
CA ASP A 66 2.69 -24.99 -13.97
C ASP A 66 1.20 -24.90 -13.61
N VAL A 67 0.67 -25.94 -12.95
CA VAL A 67 -0.74 -25.97 -12.54
C VAL A 67 -0.83 -26.08 -11.02
N LEU A 68 -1.04 -24.95 -10.36
CA LEU A 68 -1.17 -24.88 -8.91
C LEU A 68 -2.55 -25.40 -8.46
N ASN A 69 -2.57 -26.21 -7.40
CA ASN A 69 -3.77 -26.85 -6.85
C ASN A 69 -4.60 -27.64 -7.88
N GLY A 70 -3.96 -28.17 -8.93
CA GLY A 70 -4.64 -28.86 -10.04
C GLY A 70 -5.60 -27.99 -10.86
N LYS A 71 -5.68 -26.69 -10.60
CA LYS A 71 -6.71 -25.79 -11.14
C LYS A 71 -6.16 -24.53 -11.81
N TYR A 72 -5.10 -23.94 -11.26
CA TYR A 72 -4.60 -22.62 -11.67
C TYR A 72 -3.35 -22.77 -12.53
N GLU A 73 -3.53 -22.70 -13.85
CA GLU A 73 -2.43 -22.69 -14.81
C GLU A 73 -1.69 -21.35 -14.76
N VAL A 74 -0.39 -21.36 -14.45
CA VAL A 74 0.44 -20.17 -14.34
C VAL A 74 0.73 -19.60 -15.73
N LEU A 75 0.43 -18.32 -15.94
CA LEU A 75 0.65 -17.65 -17.21
C LEU A 75 1.91 -16.77 -17.19
N THR A 76 2.04 -15.91 -16.18
CA THR A 76 3.18 -14.99 -16.04
C THR A 76 3.30 -14.47 -14.62
N LYS A 77 4.50 -14.06 -14.22
CA LYS A 77 4.73 -13.34 -12.97
C LYS A 77 4.21 -11.91 -13.09
N LEU A 78 3.51 -11.43 -12.06
CA LEU A 78 3.00 -10.05 -11.96
C LEU A 78 3.75 -9.22 -10.92
N GLY A 79 4.40 -9.84 -9.95
CA GLY A 79 5.09 -9.10 -8.92
C GLY A 79 5.76 -9.99 -7.89
N TYR A 80 6.34 -9.33 -6.90
CA TYR A 80 7.04 -9.94 -5.79
C TYR A 80 6.98 -9.01 -4.57
N GLY A 81 7.19 -9.58 -3.40
CA GLY A 81 7.46 -8.85 -2.16
C GLY A 81 8.59 -9.55 -1.40
N ARG A 82 8.95 -9.04 -0.23
CA ARG A 82 10.02 -9.62 0.60
C ARG A 82 9.83 -11.11 0.89
N TYR A 83 8.59 -11.54 1.04
CA TYR A 83 8.22 -12.90 1.43
C TYR A 83 7.21 -13.57 0.50
N SER A 84 7.07 -13.10 -0.75
CA SER A 84 6.13 -13.73 -1.69
C SER A 84 6.42 -13.42 -3.15
N THR A 85 5.88 -14.24 -4.04
CA THR A 85 5.78 -13.97 -5.48
C THR A 85 4.30 -13.97 -5.90
N VAL A 86 3.96 -13.22 -6.94
CA VAL A 86 2.57 -13.03 -7.39
C VAL A 86 2.46 -13.39 -8.87
N TRP A 87 1.49 -14.23 -9.20
CA TRP A 87 1.35 -14.84 -10.52
C TRP A 87 -0.05 -14.65 -11.09
N LEU A 88 -0.13 -14.30 -12.38
CA LEU A 88 -1.37 -14.38 -13.14
C LEU A 88 -1.60 -15.84 -13.52
N THR A 89 -2.81 -16.33 -13.28
CA THR A 89 -3.20 -17.70 -13.60
C THR A 89 -4.51 -17.76 -14.38
N LYS A 90 -4.70 -18.85 -15.12
CA LYS A 90 -5.95 -19.20 -15.79
C LYS A 90 -6.63 -20.33 -15.03
N ASP A 91 -7.92 -20.16 -14.73
CA ASP A 91 -8.75 -21.20 -14.13
C ASP A 91 -9.12 -22.26 -15.18
N ARG A 92 -8.64 -23.49 -14.97
CA ARG A 92 -8.87 -24.64 -15.86
C ARG A 92 -10.23 -25.31 -15.66
N SER A 93 -11.02 -24.91 -14.67
CA SER A 93 -12.35 -25.50 -14.41
C SER A 93 -13.43 -25.03 -15.39
N ARG A 94 -13.15 -23.98 -16.18
CA ARG A 94 -14.07 -23.43 -17.18
C ARG A 94 -14.05 -24.28 -18.46
N TRP A 95 -15.23 -24.58 -18.98
CA TRP A 95 -15.36 -25.22 -20.29
C TRP A 95 -14.99 -24.28 -21.43
N PHE A 96 -14.59 -24.82 -22.59
CA PHE A 96 -14.07 -24.03 -23.71
C PHE A 96 -15.08 -23.01 -24.30
N TRP A 97 -16.39 -23.22 -24.10
CA TRP A 97 -17.44 -22.30 -24.52
C TRP A 97 -17.73 -21.20 -23.49
N GLN A 98 -17.21 -21.31 -22.27
CA GLN A 98 -17.32 -20.28 -21.26
C GLN A 98 -16.20 -19.25 -21.44
N LYS A 99 -16.47 -18.01 -21.03
CA LYS A 99 -15.43 -16.98 -21.00
C LYS A 99 -14.27 -17.45 -20.09
N PRO A 100 -13.00 -17.25 -20.49
CA PRO A 100 -11.87 -17.54 -19.62
C PRO A 100 -12.02 -16.82 -18.28
N ALA A 101 -11.70 -17.52 -17.20
CA ALA A 101 -11.59 -16.94 -15.88
C ALA A 101 -10.10 -16.88 -15.49
N TYR A 102 -9.68 -15.73 -15.01
CA TYR A 102 -8.31 -15.49 -14.56
C TYR A 102 -8.30 -15.24 -13.06
N ALA A 103 -7.20 -15.60 -12.41
CA ALA A 103 -6.96 -15.34 -11.01
C ALA A 103 -5.54 -14.82 -10.80
N THR A 104 -5.30 -14.20 -9.65
CA THR A 104 -3.94 -13.91 -9.17
C THR A 104 -3.63 -14.84 -8.01
N VAL A 105 -2.50 -15.53 -8.05
CA VAL A 105 -2.04 -16.39 -6.96
C VAL A 105 -0.81 -15.76 -6.32
N LYS A 106 -0.93 -15.36 -5.04
CA LYS A 106 0.19 -14.92 -4.20
C LYS A 106 0.75 -16.15 -3.49
N VAL A 107 2.01 -16.48 -3.77
CA VAL A 107 2.73 -17.62 -3.20
C VAL A 107 3.70 -17.11 -2.15
N GLN A 108 3.45 -17.44 -0.89
CA GLN A 108 4.30 -17.01 0.22
C GLN A 108 5.56 -17.89 0.35
N THR A 109 6.63 -17.33 0.92
CA THR A 109 7.84 -18.08 1.26
C THR A 109 7.57 -19.08 2.38
N ALA A 110 8.32 -20.19 2.40
CA ALA A 110 8.24 -21.18 3.47
C ALA A 110 8.60 -20.62 4.86
N ALA A 111 9.34 -19.51 4.91
CA ALA A 111 9.67 -18.82 6.17
C ALA A 111 8.45 -18.28 6.93
N LEU A 112 7.35 -18.00 6.22
CA LEU A 112 6.09 -17.52 6.81
C LEU A 112 5.14 -18.64 7.23
N ALA A 113 5.47 -19.91 6.97
CA ALA A 113 4.63 -21.05 7.35
C ALA A 113 4.72 -21.39 8.86
N THR A 114 4.90 -20.38 9.72
CA THR A 114 4.86 -20.55 11.18
C THR A 114 3.41 -20.62 11.64
N LYS A 115 3.13 -21.44 12.65
CA LYS A 115 1.77 -21.58 13.21
C LYS A 115 1.19 -20.25 13.70
N GLU A 116 2.05 -19.37 14.22
CA GLU A 116 1.65 -18.07 14.75
C GLU A 116 1.23 -17.12 13.63
N TYR A 117 2.04 -17.03 12.56
CA TYR A 117 1.72 -16.22 11.39
C TYR A 117 0.45 -16.73 10.69
N GLU A 118 0.34 -18.04 10.47
CA GLU A 118 -0.85 -18.65 9.87
C GLU A 118 -2.11 -18.38 10.71
N LYS A 119 -2.02 -18.50 12.05
CA LYS A 119 -3.16 -18.21 12.94
C LYS A 119 -3.60 -16.75 12.81
N ARG A 120 -2.67 -15.80 12.88
CA ARG A 120 -2.96 -14.36 12.73
C ARG A 120 -3.58 -14.06 11.37
N GLN A 121 -2.97 -14.58 10.30
CA GLN A 121 -3.46 -14.36 8.94
C GLN A 121 -4.88 -14.90 8.75
N ASN A 122 -5.16 -16.10 9.23
CA ASN A 122 -6.49 -16.70 9.17
C ASN A 122 -7.52 -15.89 9.98
N GLU A 123 -7.12 -15.35 11.14
CA GLU A 123 -8.00 -14.50 11.94
C GLU A 123 -8.37 -13.21 11.20
N VAL A 124 -7.39 -12.51 10.62
CA VAL A 124 -7.64 -11.32 9.80
C VAL A 124 -8.56 -11.67 8.64
N GLU A 125 -8.27 -12.73 7.88
CA GLU A 125 -9.10 -13.13 6.74
C GLU A 125 -10.54 -13.47 7.14
N GLN A 126 -10.74 -14.14 8.28
CA GLN A 126 -12.07 -14.40 8.82
C GLN A 126 -12.81 -13.10 9.13
N ARG A 127 -12.13 -12.11 9.73
CA ARG A 127 -12.70 -10.80 10.07
C ARG A 127 -13.17 -10.05 8.82
N LEU A 128 -12.41 -10.14 7.73
CA LEU A 128 -12.75 -9.57 6.41
C LEU A 128 -13.96 -10.24 5.71
N THR A 129 -14.59 -11.25 6.32
CA THR A 129 -15.84 -11.82 5.83
C THR A 129 -17.08 -11.20 6.47
N ARG A 130 -16.90 -10.41 7.54
CA ARG A 130 -18.00 -9.77 8.27
C ARG A 130 -18.69 -8.70 7.42
N SER A 131 -19.96 -8.45 7.72
CA SER A 131 -20.76 -7.35 7.17
C SER A 131 -20.58 -7.13 5.65
N PRO A 132 -20.84 -8.14 4.80
CA PRO A 132 -20.66 -8.03 3.35
C PRO A 132 -21.58 -7.01 2.66
N ALA A 133 -22.58 -6.49 3.39
CA ALA A 133 -23.46 -5.43 2.93
C ALA A 133 -22.90 -4.01 3.20
N HIS A 134 -21.79 -3.87 3.93
CA HIS A 134 -21.16 -2.59 4.21
C HIS A 134 -20.61 -1.96 2.91
N ASP A 135 -20.82 -0.66 2.70
CA ASP A 135 -20.42 0.04 1.47
C ASP A 135 -18.91 -0.05 1.19
N GLY A 136 -18.11 -0.19 2.25
CA GLY A 136 -16.66 -0.39 2.21
C GLY A 136 -16.16 -1.76 1.82
N HIS A 137 -17.01 -2.79 1.88
CA HIS A 137 -16.61 -4.18 1.70
C HIS A 137 -15.93 -4.44 0.36
N GLY A 138 -16.42 -3.80 -0.71
CA GLY A 138 -15.88 -3.92 -2.07
C GLY A 138 -14.58 -3.16 -2.34
N PHE A 139 -14.15 -2.31 -1.40
CA PHE A 139 -12.91 -1.53 -1.49
C PHE A 139 -11.77 -2.14 -0.67
N VAL A 140 -11.97 -3.34 -0.11
CA VAL A 140 -10.91 -4.13 0.52
C VAL A 140 -10.74 -5.43 -0.26
N ARG A 141 -9.52 -5.66 -0.76
CA ARG A 141 -9.19 -6.83 -1.55
C ARG A 141 -9.01 -8.04 -0.64
N ARG A 142 -9.73 -9.12 -0.94
CA ARG A 142 -9.77 -10.34 -0.11
C ARG A 142 -9.40 -11.56 -0.93
N ALA A 143 -8.75 -12.52 -0.28
CA ALA A 143 -8.55 -13.83 -0.88
C ALA A 143 -9.91 -14.50 -1.08
N THR A 144 -10.13 -15.05 -2.26
CA THR A 144 -11.31 -15.86 -2.56
C THR A 144 -11.26 -17.19 -1.82
N HIS A 145 -10.04 -17.75 -1.68
CA HIS A 145 -9.72 -18.96 -0.93
C HIS A 145 -8.19 -19.14 -0.93
N ASN A 146 -7.71 -20.03 -0.06
CA ASN A 146 -6.31 -20.37 0.07
C ASN A 146 -6.08 -21.86 -0.16
N PHE A 147 -4.87 -22.23 -0.54
CA PHE A 147 -4.39 -23.61 -0.57
C PHE A 147 -2.90 -23.66 -0.21
N THR A 148 -2.38 -24.86 0.02
CA THR A 148 -0.95 -25.07 0.27
C THR A 148 -0.31 -25.75 -0.93
N ALA A 149 0.79 -25.18 -1.42
CA ALA A 149 1.66 -25.84 -2.39
C ALA A 149 2.88 -26.44 -1.67
N GLU A 150 3.38 -27.56 -2.18
CA GLU A 150 4.59 -28.20 -1.68
C GLU A 150 5.79 -27.82 -2.56
N GLY A 151 6.85 -27.34 -1.93
CA GLY A 151 8.13 -27.03 -2.55
C GLY A 151 9.12 -28.19 -2.47
N VAL A 152 10.39 -27.89 -2.75
CA VAL A 152 11.47 -28.87 -2.66
C VAL A 152 11.57 -29.38 -1.22
N ALA A 153 11.82 -30.69 -1.05
CA ALA A 153 11.93 -31.35 0.24
C ALA A 153 10.68 -31.21 1.16
N GLY A 154 9.49 -30.98 0.58
CA GLY A 154 8.22 -30.98 1.32
C GLY A 154 7.93 -29.68 2.10
N GLN A 155 8.65 -28.60 1.81
CA GLN A 155 8.34 -27.28 2.36
C GLN A 155 6.93 -26.84 1.96
N LYS A 156 6.19 -26.23 2.88
CA LYS A 156 4.83 -25.76 2.64
C LYS A 156 4.81 -24.27 2.32
N HIS A 157 4.05 -23.91 1.29
CA HIS A 157 3.87 -22.54 0.85
C HIS A 157 2.38 -22.19 0.84
N LEU A 158 1.97 -21.22 1.64
CA LEU A 158 0.61 -20.68 1.61
C LEU A 158 0.39 -19.94 0.29
N CYS A 159 -0.64 -20.34 -0.45
CA CYS A 159 -1.06 -19.75 -1.70
C CYS A 159 -2.42 -19.11 -1.54
N GLN A 160 -2.51 -17.80 -1.74
CA GLN A 160 -3.74 -17.02 -1.63
C GLN A 160 -4.24 -16.63 -3.02
N VAL A 161 -5.51 -16.91 -3.31
CA VAL A 161 -6.10 -16.67 -4.64
C VAL A 161 -6.97 -15.43 -4.62
N PHE A 162 -6.68 -14.46 -5.49
CA PHE A 162 -7.40 -13.20 -5.57
C PHE A 162 -8.01 -12.99 -6.96
N GLU A 163 -9.03 -12.13 -7.02
CA GLU A 163 -9.40 -11.49 -8.28
C GLU A 163 -8.20 -10.71 -8.84
N PRO A 164 -7.93 -10.79 -10.15
CA PRO A 164 -6.87 -10.01 -10.78
C PRO A 164 -7.13 -8.51 -10.67
N MET A 165 -6.09 -7.77 -10.30
CA MET A 165 -6.07 -6.31 -10.30
C MET A 165 -5.05 -5.83 -11.32
N ARG A 166 -5.19 -4.59 -11.78
CA ARG A 166 -4.36 -4.03 -12.85
C ARG A 166 -2.97 -3.67 -12.33
N GLU A 167 -2.89 -2.67 -11.46
CA GLU A 167 -1.61 -2.11 -11.01
C GLU A 167 -1.78 -1.34 -9.69
N PRO A 168 -0.72 -1.16 -8.88
CA PRO A 168 -0.77 -0.26 -7.73
C PRO A 168 -1.08 1.18 -8.13
N ILE A 169 -1.65 1.96 -7.20
CA ILE A 169 -2.03 3.35 -7.47
C ILE A 169 -0.81 4.24 -7.78
N SER A 170 0.39 3.89 -7.30
CA SER A 170 1.64 4.58 -7.67
C SER A 170 1.97 4.43 -9.17
N PHE A 171 1.76 3.24 -9.74
CA PHE A 171 1.95 3.02 -11.18
C PHE A 171 0.86 3.74 -11.98
N TRP A 172 -0.37 3.74 -11.47
CA TRP A 172 -1.47 4.51 -12.06
C TRP A 172 -1.17 6.02 -12.07
N GLN A 173 -0.71 6.55 -10.95
CA GLN A 173 -0.36 7.96 -10.74
C GLN A 173 0.70 8.45 -11.72
N SER A 174 1.67 7.60 -12.07
CA SER A 174 2.75 7.94 -13.02
C SER A 174 2.27 8.34 -14.43
N ARG A 175 0.98 8.16 -14.74
CA ARG A 175 0.37 8.54 -16.02
C ARG A 175 -0.06 10.00 -16.07
N PHE A 176 -0.14 10.67 -14.93
CA PHE A 176 -0.47 12.09 -14.86
C PHE A 176 0.79 12.94 -14.97
N PRO A 177 0.70 14.18 -15.51
CA PRO A 177 1.80 15.12 -15.51
C PRO A 177 2.38 15.29 -14.10
N ASP A 178 3.70 15.20 -14.00
CA ASP A 178 4.47 15.28 -12.74
C ASP A 178 4.02 14.29 -11.65
N GLY A 179 3.29 13.22 -12.02
CA GLY A 179 2.71 12.29 -11.07
C GLY A 179 1.60 12.89 -10.21
N LYS A 180 0.98 14.00 -10.60
CA LYS A 180 -0.07 14.65 -9.79
C LYS A 180 -1.45 14.17 -10.20
N VAL A 181 -2.16 13.50 -9.30
CA VAL A 181 -3.55 13.08 -9.53
C VAL A 181 -4.45 14.33 -9.49
N PRO A 182 -5.23 14.61 -10.54
CA PRO A 182 -6.16 15.73 -10.56
C PRO A 182 -7.12 15.70 -9.38
N ALA A 183 -7.25 16.82 -8.66
CA ALA A 183 -8.03 16.89 -7.42
C ALA A 183 -9.47 16.34 -7.55
N PRO A 184 -10.24 16.61 -8.64
CA PRO A 184 -11.56 16.02 -8.80
C PRO A 184 -11.55 14.48 -8.83
N LEU A 185 -10.54 13.87 -9.45
CA LEU A 185 -10.39 12.42 -9.49
C LEU A 185 -9.88 11.87 -8.15
N LEU A 186 -8.94 12.58 -7.52
CA LEU A 186 -8.42 12.23 -6.20
C LEU A 186 -9.55 12.17 -5.17
N LYS A 187 -10.44 13.17 -5.12
CA LYS A 187 -11.62 13.19 -4.24
C LYS A 187 -12.48 11.93 -4.38
N VAL A 188 -12.64 11.41 -5.61
CA VAL A 188 -13.38 10.15 -5.85
C VAL A 188 -12.66 8.94 -5.25
N TYR A 189 -11.35 8.82 -5.50
CA TYR A 189 -10.56 7.69 -4.98
C TYR A 189 -10.44 7.72 -3.46
N VAL A 190 -10.28 8.89 -2.86
CA VAL A 190 -10.27 9.07 -1.40
C VAL A 190 -11.55 8.55 -0.78
N ARG A 191 -12.73 8.82 -1.37
CA ARG A 191 -14.00 8.30 -0.86
C ARG A 191 -14.06 6.78 -0.86
N PHE A 192 -13.54 6.11 -1.90
CA PHE A 192 -13.48 4.65 -1.94
C PHE A 192 -12.54 4.08 -0.89
N ILE A 193 -11.36 4.68 -0.72
CA ILE A 193 -10.38 4.27 0.29
C ILE A 193 -10.95 4.47 1.71
N LEU A 194 -11.61 5.62 1.96
CA LEU A 194 -12.27 5.89 3.24
C LEU A 194 -13.39 4.89 3.55
N HIS A 195 -14.23 4.53 2.58
CA HIS A 195 -15.21 3.46 2.78
C HIS A 195 -14.52 2.13 3.13
N GLY A 196 -13.43 1.78 2.44
CA GLY A 196 -12.64 0.59 2.75
C GLY A 196 -12.06 0.60 4.17
N LEU A 197 -11.49 1.72 4.61
CA LEU A 197 -10.97 1.87 5.98
C LEU A 197 -12.08 1.83 7.02
N ASP A 198 -13.21 2.50 6.78
CA ASP A 198 -14.37 2.45 7.68
C ASP A 198 -14.82 1.00 7.88
N TYR A 199 -14.89 0.21 6.81
CA TYR A 199 -15.17 -1.23 6.90
C TYR A 199 -14.13 -2.01 7.71
N LEU A 200 -12.84 -1.77 7.48
CA LEU A 200 -11.76 -2.43 8.24
C LEU A 200 -11.85 -2.12 9.73
N HIS A 201 -12.05 -0.85 10.07
CA HIS A 201 -12.00 -0.39 11.45
C HIS A 201 -13.28 -0.72 12.22
N SER A 202 -14.45 -0.44 11.65
CA SER A 202 -15.73 -0.55 12.37
C SER A 202 -16.37 -1.94 12.33
N GLU A 203 -16.18 -2.71 11.25
CA GLU A 203 -16.84 -4.01 11.08
C GLU A 203 -15.85 -5.18 11.23
N CYS A 204 -14.61 -5.01 10.75
CA CYS A 204 -13.60 -6.05 10.81
C CYS A 204 -12.78 -6.01 12.10
N GLU A 205 -12.65 -4.85 12.76
CA GLU A 205 -11.73 -4.63 13.87
C GLU A 205 -10.27 -4.96 13.46
N VAL A 206 -9.88 -4.52 12.26
CA VAL A 206 -8.57 -4.76 11.67
C VAL A 206 -7.88 -3.43 11.40
N VAL A 207 -6.63 -3.29 11.84
CA VAL A 207 -5.75 -2.16 11.50
C VAL A 207 -4.79 -2.61 10.40
N HIS A 208 -4.68 -1.86 9.31
CA HIS A 208 -3.84 -2.23 8.17
C HIS A 208 -2.35 -2.08 8.48
N THR A 209 -1.95 -0.98 9.11
CA THR A 209 -0.59 -0.61 9.54
C THR A 209 0.45 -0.42 8.43
N ASP A 210 0.05 -0.52 7.17
CA ASP A 210 0.95 -0.47 6.00
C ASP A 210 0.23 0.16 4.79
N LEU A 211 -0.62 1.15 5.05
CA LEU A 211 -1.42 1.77 3.99
C LEU A 211 -0.55 2.73 3.17
N THR A 212 -0.03 2.24 2.05
CA THR A 212 0.88 2.97 1.16
C THR A 212 0.43 2.86 -0.30
N PRO A 213 0.95 3.68 -1.23
CA PRO A 213 0.59 3.61 -2.65
C PRO A 213 0.79 2.22 -3.29
N PRO A 214 1.85 1.44 -2.98
CA PRO A 214 1.96 0.05 -3.43
C PRO A 214 0.82 -0.86 -2.97
N ASN A 215 0.19 -0.55 -1.83
CA ASN A 215 -0.85 -1.35 -1.19
C ASN A 215 -2.28 -0.87 -1.50
N ILE A 216 -2.44 0.10 -2.42
CA ILE A 216 -3.73 0.42 -3.04
C ILE A 216 -3.70 -0.08 -4.48
N MET A 217 -4.47 -1.13 -4.79
CA MET A 217 -4.53 -1.71 -6.13
C MET A 217 -5.67 -1.11 -6.95
N MET A 218 -5.42 -0.79 -8.21
CA MET A 218 -6.43 -0.34 -9.16
C MET A 218 -7.03 -1.54 -9.91
N SER A 219 -8.37 -1.61 -9.99
CA SER A 219 -9.05 -2.66 -10.76
C SER A 219 -8.85 -2.48 -12.27
N PHE A 220 -9.07 -3.55 -13.03
CA PHE A 220 -9.24 -3.41 -14.48
C PHE A 220 -10.49 -2.59 -14.80
N GLU A 221 -10.33 -1.66 -15.73
CA GLU A 221 -11.37 -0.75 -16.22
C GLU A 221 -12.32 -1.42 -17.23
N ASP A 222 -11.86 -2.48 -17.90
CA ASP A 222 -12.62 -3.20 -18.91
C ASP A 222 -12.29 -4.71 -18.90
N ASN A 223 -13.32 -5.54 -18.98
CA ASN A 223 -13.22 -7.01 -18.93
C ASN A 223 -12.46 -7.63 -20.13
N SER A 224 -12.21 -6.87 -21.20
CA SER A 224 -11.43 -7.30 -22.37
C SER A 224 -9.93 -7.20 -22.18
N VAL A 225 -9.44 -6.40 -21.22
CA VAL A 225 -8.00 -6.14 -21.02
C VAL A 225 -7.23 -7.42 -20.77
N LEU A 226 -7.66 -8.25 -19.82
CA LEU A 226 -6.98 -9.51 -19.49
C LEU A 226 -7.00 -10.53 -20.65
N PRO A 227 -8.15 -10.83 -21.30
CA PRO A 227 -8.15 -11.67 -22.50
C PRO A 227 -7.22 -11.20 -23.61
N GLU A 228 -7.17 -9.89 -23.88
CA GLU A 228 -6.27 -9.31 -24.88
C GLU A 228 -4.80 -9.43 -24.45
N TYR A 229 -4.49 -9.12 -23.20
CA TYR A 229 -3.16 -9.30 -22.63
C TYR A 229 -2.68 -10.74 -22.77
N VAL A 230 -3.51 -11.71 -22.36
CA VAL A 230 -3.19 -13.14 -22.42
C VAL A 230 -3.01 -13.63 -23.87
N LYS A 231 -3.83 -13.16 -24.81
CA LYS A 231 -3.65 -13.47 -26.25
C LYS A 231 -2.31 -12.98 -26.79
N ASN A 232 -1.75 -11.95 -26.18
CA ASN A 232 -0.45 -11.37 -26.56
C ASN A 232 0.72 -11.90 -25.72
N LEU A 233 0.47 -12.73 -24.68
CA LEU A 233 1.54 -13.42 -23.97
C LEU A 233 2.32 -14.30 -24.96
N GLY A 234 3.64 -14.15 -24.97
CA GLY A 234 4.54 -14.80 -25.94
C GLY A 234 4.91 -13.97 -27.17
N ARG A 235 4.29 -12.79 -27.38
CA ARG A 235 4.76 -11.83 -28.40
C ARG A 235 5.94 -11.00 -27.93
N LYS A 236 6.03 -10.75 -26.62
CA LYS A 236 7.18 -10.08 -25.99
C LYS A 236 8.05 -11.13 -25.30
N PRO A 237 9.38 -11.11 -25.50
CA PRO A 237 10.27 -11.98 -24.76
C PRO A 237 10.22 -11.61 -23.27
N VAL A 238 10.07 -12.62 -22.41
CA VAL A 238 10.14 -12.43 -20.96
C VAL A 238 11.60 -12.42 -20.55
N ALA A 239 12.02 -11.38 -19.84
CA ALA A 239 13.34 -11.36 -19.23
C ALA A 239 13.37 -12.31 -18.03
N GLN A 240 14.38 -13.17 -18.00
CA GLN A 240 14.53 -14.17 -16.94
C GLN A 240 16.00 -14.36 -16.60
N LYS A 241 16.26 -14.75 -15.36
CA LYS A 241 17.58 -15.14 -14.88
C LYS A 241 17.56 -16.60 -14.48
N VAL A 242 18.58 -17.35 -14.87
CA VAL A 242 18.74 -18.76 -14.48
C VAL A 242 19.98 -18.83 -13.59
N VAL A 243 19.84 -19.39 -12.39
CA VAL A 243 20.94 -19.59 -11.44
C VAL A 243 20.84 -21.04 -10.95
N GLY A 244 21.75 -21.90 -11.41
CA GLY A 244 21.66 -23.34 -11.17
C GLY A 244 20.37 -23.94 -11.75
N ASP A 245 19.55 -24.53 -10.89
CA ASP A 245 18.25 -25.12 -11.22
C ASP A 245 17.07 -24.14 -11.09
N ARG A 246 17.32 -22.90 -10.62
CA ARG A 246 16.28 -21.91 -10.38
C ARG A 246 16.16 -20.92 -11.53
N THR A 247 14.92 -20.55 -11.83
CA THR A 247 14.61 -19.48 -12.79
C THR A 247 13.84 -18.37 -12.09
N ILE A 248 14.36 -17.15 -12.19
CA ILE A 248 13.71 -15.93 -11.69
C ILE A 248 13.19 -15.17 -12.90
N TYR A 249 11.87 -14.98 -12.96
CA TYR A 249 11.22 -14.25 -14.05
C TYR A 249 11.04 -12.79 -13.66
N GLN A 250 11.26 -11.87 -14.60
CA GLN A 250 10.90 -10.48 -14.42
C GLN A 250 9.39 -10.29 -14.61
N SER A 251 8.77 -9.58 -13.67
CA SER A 251 7.34 -9.31 -13.61
C SER A 251 6.83 -8.59 -14.86
N GLN A 252 5.68 -9.02 -15.36
CA GLN A 252 5.03 -8.50 -16.55
C GLN A 252 3.71 -7.81 -16.16
N VAL A 253 3.75 -6.49 -15.98
CA VAL A 253 2.61 -5.67 -15.52
C VAL A 253 2.11 -4.67 -16.56
N GLU A 254 2.59 -4.76 -17.80
CA GLU A 254 2.18 -3.86 -18.87
C GLU A 254 0.92 -4.39 -19.58
N PHE A 255 -0.25 -4.10 -19.00
CA PHE A 255 -1.56 -4.51 -19.53
C PHE A 255 -2.06 -3.67 -20.72
N GLY A 256 -1.21 -2.81 -21.28
CA GLY A 256 -1.53 -1.90 -22.37
C GLY A 256 -2.04 -0.53 -21.90
N LEU A 257 -2.55 0.27 -22.84
CA LEU A 257 -3.14 1.57 -22.54
C LEU A 257 -4.44 1.41 -21.76
N LEU A 258 -4.78 2.43 -20.97
CA LEU A 258 -6.07 2.49 -20.30
C LEU A 258 -7.19 2.71 -21.32
N LYS A 259 -8.24 1.90 -21.21
CA LYS A 259 -9.45 2.06 -22.03
C LYS A 259 -10.42 3.09 -21.43
N ASP A 260 -10.36 3.27 -20.11
CA ASP A 260 -11.18 4.19 -19.33
C ASP A 260 -10.48 4.51 -18.00
N ILE A 261 -10.93 5.54 -17.29
CA ILE A 261 -10.42 5.93 -15.97
C ILE A 261 -11.18 5.29 -14.81
N TRP A 262 -12.27 4.56 -15.11
CA TRP A 262 -13.16 3.99 -14.09
C TRP A 262 -12.58 2.75 -13.39
N SER A 263 -11.27 2.71 -13.17
CA SER A 263 -10.62 1.77 -12.26
C SER A 263 -10.94 2.13 -10.82
N CYS A 264 -11.23 1.11 -10.02
CA CYS A 264 -11.58 1.27 -8.61
C CYS A 264 -10.38 0.90 -7.73
N PRO A 265 -9.94 1.81 -6.83
CA PRO A 265 -8.92 1.50 -5.84
C PRO A 265 -9.47 0.51 -4.80
N GLN A 266 -8.66 -0.48 -4.44
CA GLN A 266 -8.92 -1.38 -3.33
C GLN A 266 -7.69 -1.46 -2.43
N ILE A 267 -7.91 -1.39 -1.13
CA ILE A 267 -6.90 -1.63 -0.11
C ILE A 267 -6.47 -3.10 -0.20
N HIS A 268 -5.17 -3.35 -0.25
CA HIS A 268 -4.58 -4.66 -0.43
C HIS A 268 -3.36 -4.87 0.48
N ASP A 269 -2.95 -6.13 0.59
CA ASP A 269 -1.80 -6.59 1.39
C ASP A 269 -1.96 -6.44 2.90
N ILE A 270 -2.84 -7.26 3.45
CA ILE A 270 -3.09 -7.41 4.89
C ILE A 270 -1.98 -8.20 5.62
N GLY A 271 -0.83 -8.45 5.00
CA GLY A 271 0.25 -9.27 5.59
C GLY A 271 0.88 -8.67 6.85
N HIS A 272 0.68 -7.36 7.06
CA HIS A 272 1.09 -6.63 8.27
C HIS A 272 -0.10 -6.22 9.14
N ALA A 273 -1.32 -6.55 8.77
CA ALA A 273 -2.51 -6.10 9.48
C ALA A 273 -2.63 -6.73 10.88
N GLU A 274 -3.10 -5.96 11.85
CA GLU A 274 -3.33 -6.39 13.23
C GLU A 274 -4.82 -6.50 13.52
N VAL A 275 -5.23 -7.51 14.29
CA VAL A 275 -6.60 -7.61 14.82
C VAL A 275 -6.64 -6.85 16.13
N MET A 276 -7.48 -5.83 16.20
CA MET A 276 -7.61 -4.96 17.37
C MET A 276 -8.80 -5.40 18.21
N GLU A 277 -8.54 -5.86 19.42
CA GLU A 277 -9.63 -6.09 20.38
C GLU A 277 -10.16 -4.75 20.92
N PRO A 278 -11.48 -4.60 21.10
CA PRO A 278 -12.06 -3.35 21.59
C PRO A 278 -11.44 -2.86 22.90
N GLY A 279 -10.98 -1.60 22.91
CA GLY A 279 -10.38 -0.96 24.08
C GLY A 279 -8.92 -1.31 24.34
N LEU A 280 -8.30 -2.11 23.49
CA LEU A 280 -6.85 -2.38 23.51
C LEU A 280 -6.15 -1.63 22.37
N GLY A 281 -4.90 -1.25 22.62
CA GLY A 281 -4.01 -0.68 21.63
C GLY A 281 -2.67 -1.42 21.61
N PHE A 282 -1.85 -1.08 20.63
CA PHE A 282 -0.58 -1.73 20.37
C PHE A 282 0.59 -0.86 20.80
N ARG A 283 1.68 -1.51 21.19
CA ARG A 283 2.96 -0.85 21.48
C ARG A 283 4.12 -1.69 20.97
N HIS A 284 4.13 -1.90 19.66
CA HIS A 284 5.26 -2.48 18.92
C HIS A 284 5.59 -1.62 17.69
N PRO A 285 6.80 -1.76 17.12
CA PRO A 285 7.16 -1.08 15.88
C PRO A 285 6.21 -1.48 14.77
N SER A 286 5.87 -0.51 13.93
CA SER A 286 4.96 -0.69 12.80
C SER A 286 5.17 0.42 11.77
N GLN A 287 4.47 0.29 10.64
CA GLN A 287 4.42 1.23 9.53
C GLN A 287 5.75 1.47 8.79
N PRO A 288 5.70 1.71 7.46
CA PRO A 288 6.86 2.15 6.70
C PRO A 288 7.37 3.50 7.16
N ASN A 289 8.68 3.74 6.96
CA ASN A 289 9.38 4.90 7.47
C ASN A 289 8.72 6.25 7.20
N LEU A 290 8.36 6.56 5.94
CA LEU A 290 7.74 7.85 5.56
C LEU A 290 6.26 7.95 5.94
N TYR A 291 5.63 6.81 6.24
CA TYR A 291 4.21 6.72 6.56
C TYR A 291 3.98 6.64 8.06
N ARG A 292 5.02 6.41 8.87
CA ARG A 292 4.90 6.15 10.29
C ARG A 292 4.28 7.35 11.04
N ALA A 293 3.32 7.05 11.90
CA ALA A 293 2.61 8.03 12.72
C ALA A 293 3.46 8.45 13.94
N PRO A 294 3.25 9.67 14.50
CA PRO A 294 4.04 10.18 15.60
C PRO A 294 3.98 9.28 16.85
N GLU A 295 2.81 8.76 17.22
CA GLU A 295 2.65 7.85 18.37
C GLU A 295 3.47 6.56 18.22
N VAL A 296 3.65 6.05 17.00
CA VAL A 296 4.49 4.88 16.73
C VAL A 296 5.96 5.21 16.91
N MET A 297 6.42 6.38 16.45
CA MET A 297 7.81 6.85 16.63
C MET A 297 8.13 7.16 18.09
N LEU A 298 7.18 7.74 18.82
CA LEU A 298 7.31 8.11 20.22
C LEU A 298 7.12 6.92 21.16
N GLY A 299 6.79 5.73 20.64
CA GLY A 299 6.58 4.53 21.44
C GLY A 299 5.38 4.63 22.38
N VAL A 300 4.39 5.45 22.01
CA VAL A 300 3.10 5.57 22.68
C VAL A 300 2.16 4.49 22.13
N VAL A 301 1.13 4.15 22.89
CA VAL A 301 0.10 3.20 22.46
C VAL A 301 -0.62 3.74 21.23
N TRP A 302 -0.83 2.89 20.24
CA TRP A 302 -1.48 3.25 18.98
C TRP A 302 -2.62 2.28 18.63
N ASP A 303 -3.55 2.74 17.81
CA ASP A 303 -4.75 2.01 17.39
C ASP A 303 -4.99 2.18 15.87
N TYR A 304 -6.23 1.98 15.40
CA TYR A 304 -6.59 2.16 13.98
C TYR A 304 -6.33 3.56 13.41
N LYS A 305 -6.14 4.60 14.23
CA LYS A 305 -5.83 5.96 13.79
C LYS A 305 -4.48 6.10 13.12
N VAL A 306 -3.61 5.10 13.24
CA VAL A 306 -2.36 5.01 12.47
C VAL A 306 -2.64 4.87 10.98
N ASP A 307 -3.72 4.20 10.58
CA ASP A 307 -4.13 4.09 9.16
C ASP A 307 -4.70 5.41 8.64
N ILE A 308 -5.33 6.20 9.51
CA ILE A 308 -5.82 7.54 9.14
C ILE A 308 -4.64 8.48 8.89
N TRP A 309 -3.60 8.39 9.72
CA TRP A 309 -2.34 9.09 9.45
C TRP A 309 -1.73 8.65 8.12
N ASN A 310 -1.63 7.34 7.88
CA ASN A 310 -1.13 6.80 6.61
C ASN A 310 -1.93 7.31 5.42
N LEU A 311 -3.26 7.38 5.54
CA LEU A 311 -4.13 7.93 4.50
C LEU A 311 -3.83 9.41 4.25
N GLY A 312 -3.62 10.21 5.28
CA GLY A 312 -3.21 11.61 5.14
C GLY A 312 -1.95 11.73 4.28
N VAL A 313 -0.89 11.00 4.65
CA VAL A 313 0.37 10.98 3.85
C VAL A 313 0.09 10.56 2.40
N LEU A 314 -0.62 9.45 2.21
CA LEU A 314 -0.97 8.92 0.88
C LEU A 314 -1.70 9.96 0.00
N ILE A 315 -2.69 10.66 0.56
CA ILE A 315 -3.49 11.63 -0.19
C ILE A 315 -2.63 12.81 -0.63
N TRP A 316 -1.75 13.30 0.24
CA TRP A 316 -0.83 14.37 -0.12
C TRP A 316 0.12 13.94 -1.24
N GLU A 317 0.70 12.74 -1.15
CA GLU A 317 1.61 12.23 -2.19
C GLU A 317 0.89 12.05 -3.54
N LEU A 318 -0.36 11.59 -3.53
CA LEU A 318 -1.17 11.50 -4.75
C LEU A 318 -1.45 12.87 -5.37
N LEU A 319 -1.64 13.90 -4.56
CA LEU A 319 -1.91 15.26 -5.02
C LEU A 319 -0.65 15.95 -5.56
N GLU A 320 0.46 15.85 -4.83
CA GLU A 320 1.69 16.60 -5.12
C GLU A 320 2.74 15.81 -5.92
N GLY A 321 2.57 14.50 -6.08
CA GLY A 321 3.47 13.66 -6.89
C GLY A 321 4.85 13.43 -6.27
N THR A 322 5.04 13.79 -5.00
CA THR A 322 6.29 13.66 -4.24
C THR A 322 6.00 13.18 -2.82
N ASP A 323 7.03 12.89 -2.02
CA ASP A 323 6.89 12.45 -0.62
C ASP A 323 6.58 13.65 0.30
N LEU A 324 5.55 13.53 1.17
CA LEU A 324 5.20 14.61 2.12
C LEU A 324 6.38 14.93 3.06
N PHE A 325 7.03 13.88 3.58
CA PHE A 325 8.18 14.00 4.46
C PHE A 325 9.49 13.81 3.68
N ALA A 326 9.83 14.80 2.85
CA ALA A 326 10.99 14.73 1.96
C ALA A 326 12.35 14.82 2.67
N HIS A 327 12.43 15.47 3.84
CA HIS A 327 13.69 15.72 4.55
C HIS A 327 13.91 14.78 5.73
N THR A 328 13.77 13.46 5.52
CA THR A 328 13.82 12.43 6.56
C THR A 328 15.15 11.69 6.66
N ARG A 329 16.12 12.06 5.81
CA ARG A 329 17.41 11.38 5.73
C ARG A 329 18.51 12.14 6.46
N ASP A 330 19.40 11.41 7.11
CA ASP A 330 20.59 11.95 7.76
C ASP A 330 21.70 12.30 6.74
N ALA A 331 22.84 12.78 7.24
CA ALA A 331 24.01 13.12 6.41
C ALA A 331 24.60 11.94 5.62
N ARG A 332 24.25 10.69 5.97
CA ARG A 332 24.66 9.46 5.27
C ARG A 332 23.60 8.99 4.26
N GLY A 333 22.49 9.70 4.15
CA GLY A 333 21.36 9.33 3.29
C GLY A 333 20.46 8.24 3.88
N LYS A 334 20.64 7.85 5.15
CA LYS A 334 19.80 6.86 5.84
C LYS A 334 18.58 7.54 6.44
N TYR A 335 17.44 6.86 6.46
CA TYR A 335 16.26 7.35 7.18
C TYR A 335 16.58 7.60 8.67
N SER A 336 16.11 8.72 9.21
CA SER A 336 16.31 9.14 10.59
C SER A 336 14.99 9.61 11.19
N THR A 337 14.55 8.97 12.28
CA THR A 337 13.36 9.39 13.03
C THR A 337 13.49 10.83 13.56
N ARG A 338 14.71 11.28 13.88
CA ARG A 338 14.96 12.67 14.32
C ARG A 338 14.65 13.66 13.20
N CYS A 339 15.13 13.39 11.98
CA CYS A 339 14.84 14.21 10.80
C CYS A 339 13.33 14.17 10.48
N HIS A 340 12.69 13.01 10.60
CA HIS A 340 11.26 12.88 10.38
C HIS A 340 10.43 13.69 11.38
N LEU A 341 10.69 13.58 12.68
CA LEU A 341 10.02 14.41 13.70
C LEU A 341 10.28 15.91 13.47
N ALA A 342 11.46 16.30 12.98
CA ALA A 342 11.73 17.69 12.62
C ALA A 342 10.82 18.19 11.47
N ASN A 343 10.54 17.34 10.47
CA ASN A 343 9.59 17.68 9.40
C ASN A 343 8.15 17.77 9.94
N MET A 344 7.76 16.83 10.82
CA MET A 344 6.45 16.89 11.49
C MET A 344 6.30 18.19 12.29
N ILE A 345 7.32 18.62 13.04
CA ILE A 345 7.29 19.88 13.79
C ILE A 345 7.17 21.09 12.86
N ALA A 346 7.85 21.08 11.71
CA ALA A 346 7.72 22.16 10.74
C ALA A 346 6.30 22.24 10.14
N PHE A 347 5.62 21.11 9.95
CA PHE A 347 4.25 21.07 9.41
C PHE A 347 3.16 21.31 10.45
N LEU A 348 3.33 20.79 11.65
CA LEU A 348 2.27 20.71 12.68
C LEU A 348 2.49 21.67 13.84
N GLY A 349 3.66 22.30 13.93
CA GLY A 349 4.13 22.94 15.15
C GLY A 349 4.65 21.92 16.18
N PRO A 350 5.10 22.38 17.36
CA PRO A 350 5.58 21.49 18.41
C PRO A 350 4.46 20.54 18.90
N PRO A 351 4.80 19.31 19.33
CA PRO A 351 3.82 18.41 19.92
C PRO A 351 3.25 18.98 21.21
N PRO A 352 2.00 18.64 21.56
CA PRO A 352 1.38 19.12 22.78
C PRO A 352 2.06 18.52 24.03
N PRO A 353 2.13 19.26 25.16
CA PRO A 353 2.75 18.77 26.39
C PRO A 353 2.12 17.48 26.94
N SER A 354 0.82 17.28 26.71
CA SER A 354 0.09 16.05 27.06
C SER A 354 0.72 14.82 26.43
N LEU A 355 1.03 14.88 25.12
CA LEU A 355 1.67 13.80 24.38
C LEU A 355 3.09 13.54 24.89
N LEU A 356 3.86 14.60 25.13
CA LEU A 356 5.23 14.48 25.67
C LEU A 356 5.26 13.83 27.05
N GLN A 357 4.27 14.14 27.91
CA GLN A 357 4.14 13.48 29.21
C GLN A 357 3.84 11.98 29.08
N VAL A 358 3.06 11.57 28.08
CA VAL A 358 2.83 10.15 27.78
C VAL A 358 4.11 9.48 27.26
N GLU A 359 4.79 10.10 26.30
CA GLU A 359 6.07 9.60 25.76
C GLU A 359 7.09 9.35 26.88
N ARG A 360 7.31 10.32 27.78
CA ARG A 360 8.25 10.17 28.91
C ARG A 360 7.92 8.98 29.79
N ARG A 361 6.63 8.77 30.10
CA ARG A 361 6.17 7.60 30.89
C ARG A 361 6.37 6.28 30.15
N CYS A 362 6.31 6.31 28.82
CA CYS A 362 6.50 5.13 27.98
C CYS A 362 7.97 4.86 27.61
N ARG A 363 8.87 5.84 27.75
CA ARG A 363 10.24 5.81 27.23
C ARG A 363 11.03 4.58 27.63
N ASP A 364 10.97 4.22 28.92
CA ASP A 364 11.76 3.14 29.51
C ASP A 364 11.00 1.80 29.56
N ILE A 365 9.75 1.76 29.09
CA ILE A 365 8.98 0.51 29.04
C ILE A 365 9.62 -0.42 27.99
N PRO A 366 10.10 -1.61 28.37
CA PRO A 366 10.75 -2.52 27.44
C PRO A 366 9.82 -2.96 26.31
N LEU A 367 10.41 -3.22 25.14
CA LEU A 367 9.78 -3.98 24.07
C LEU A 367 9.61 -5.44 24.51
N PRO A 368 8.52 -6.12 24.11
CA PRO A 368 8.29 -7.52 24.45
C PRO A 368 9.37 -8.48 23.92
N TYR A 369 10.07 -8.06 22.85
CA TYR A 369 11.20 -8.76 22.25
C TYR A 369 12.24 -7.75 21.76
N GLY A 370 13.48 -8.21 21.59
CA GLY A 370 14.53 -7.40 21.00
C GLY A 370 14.24 -7.15 19.51
N VAL A 371 14.29 -5.89 19.09
CA VAL A 371 14.08 -5.50 17.69
C VAL A 371 15.41 -5.07 17.09
N THR A 372 15.79 -5.70 15.99
CA THR A 372 17.04 -5.37 15.29
C THR A 372 16.76 -4.31 14.24
N ASP A 373 17.51 -3.22 14.28
CA ASP A 373 17.42 -2.14 13.30
C ASP A 373 18.16 -2.48 11.99
N ASP A 374 18.15 -1.54 11.05
CA ASP A 374 18.81 -1.69 9.75
C ASP A 374 20.35 -1.73 9.85
N ASP A 375 20.95 -1.31 10.97
CA ASP A 375 22.40 -1.41 11.22
C ASP A 375 22.79 -2.74 11.88
N GLY A 376 21.82 -3.60 12.18
CA GLY A 376 22.04 -4.88 12.85
C GLY A 376 22.12 -4.76 14.37
N GLU A 377 21.78 -3.61 14.96
CA GLU A 377 21.78 -3.42 16.40
C GLU A 377 20.43 -3.82 16.99
N THR A 378 20.46 -4.65 18.05
CA THR A 378 19.25 -5.08 18.75
C THR A 378 18.91 -4.13 19.89
N HIS A 379 17.72 -3.52 19.80
CA HIS A 379 17.17 -2.59 20.79
C HIS A 379 16.09 -3.26 21.63
N ARG A 380 15.98 -2.82 22.89
CA ARG A 380 14.98 -3.31 23.86
C ARG A 380 13.98 -2.25 24.31
N THR A 381 14.09 -1.03 23.81
CA THR A 381 13.18 0.08 24.08
C THR A 381 12.90 0.83 22.80
N PHE A 382 11.76 1.53 22.74
CA PHE A 382 11.41 2.39 21.61
C PHE A 382 12.40 3.54 21.43
N VAL A 383 12.83 4.16 22.53
CA VAL A 383 13.82 5.24 22.51
C VAL A 383 15.15 4.77 21.94
N GLY A 384 15.58 3.53 22.22
CA GLY A 384 16.77 2.94 21.61
C GLY A 384 16.56 2.69 20.12
N LEU A 385 15.49 1.98 19.77
CA LEU A 385 15.18 1.57 18.39
C LEU A 385 15.07 2.75 17.42
N TYR A 386 14.49 3.86 17.86
CA TYR A 386 14.34 5.06 17.03
C TYR A 386 15.38 6.14 17.33
N HIS A 387 16.40 5.82 18.12
CA HIS A 387 17.52 6.69 18.47
C HIS A 387 17.10 8.05 19.09
N GLY A 388 16.11 8.02 19.99
CA GLY A 388 15.78 9.15 20.85
C GLY A 388 16.76 9.32 22.02
N PRO A 389 16.40 10.06 23.10
CA PRO A 389 15.16 10.82 23.26
C PRO A 389 15.05 11.99 22.27
N PHE A 390 13.83 12.41 21.98
CA PHE A 390 13.56 13.46 20.99
C PHE A 390 13.29 14.83 21.60
N PHE A 391 12.83 14.86 22.85
CA PHE A 391 12.43 16.08 23.56
C PHE A 391 13.13 16.16 24.92
N LEU A 392 13.57 17.37 25.28
CA LEU A 392 14.22 17.69 26.54
C LEU A 392 13.21 17.87 27.67
N GLU A 393 13.66 18.05 28.92
CA GLU A 393 12.78 18.22 30.08
C GLU A 393 11.93 19.49 30.05
N ASP A 394 12.33 20.49 29.27
CA ASP A 394 11.58 21.74 29.06
C ASP A 394 10.65 21.67 27.83
N ASP A 395 10.32 20.46 27.38
CA ASP A 395 9.50 20.16 26.19
C ASP A 395 10.10 20.62 24.84
N SER A 396 11.31 21.19 24.82
CA SER A 396 11.96 21.59 23.59
C SER A 396 12.46 20.40 22.78
N PHE A 397 12.46 20.53 21.45
CA PHE A 397 12.99 19.50 20.55
C PHE A 397 14.52 19.45 20.66
N ALA A 398 15.07 18.26 20.90
CA ALA A 398 16.50 18.07 21.19
C ALA A 398 17.42 18.31 19.98
N PHE A 399 16.87 18.46 18.77
CA PHE A 399 17.63 18.59 17.53
C PHE A 399 17.16 19.80 16.68
N PRO A 400 17.24 21.04 17.20
CA PRO A 400 16.70 22.22 16.50
C PRO A 400 17.36 22.47 15.14
N ASP A 401 18.63 22.09 14.97
CA ASP A 401 19.36 22.24 13.71
C ASP A 401 18.82 21.35 12.57
N LEU A 402 17.97 20.36 12.90
CA LEU A 402 17.31 19.51 11.91
C LEU A 402 15.99 20.10 11.40
N LEU A 403 15.49 21.18 11.99
CA LEU A 403 14.24 21.81 11.56
C LEU A 403 14.42 22.42 10.16
N PRO A 404 13.68 21.95 9.16
CA PRO A 404 13.81 22.48 7.80
C PRO A 404 13.33 23.93 7.74
N PRO A 405 14.15 24.89 7.26
CA PRO A 405 13.76 26.29 7.20
C PRO A 405 12.66 26.49 6.14
N ASN A 406 11.67 27.32 6.46
CA ASN A 406 10.57 27.70 5.56
C ASN A 406 9.67 26.55 5.07
N LEU A 407 9.73 25.38 5.72
CA LEU A 407 8.80 24.29 5.43
C LEU A 407 7.50 24.51 6.20
N SER A 408 6.36 24.47 5.50
CA SER A 408 5.02 24.48 6.09
C SER A 408 4.07 23.64 5.25
N LEU A 409 2.98 23.15 5.84
CA LEU A 409 2.04 22.29 5.14
C LEU A 409 1.37 23.09 4.01
N GLU A 410 0.98 24.32 4.30
CA GLU A 410 0.38 25.25 3.36
C GLU A 410 1.32 25.62 2.21
N GLY A 411 2.62 25.81 2.51
CA GLY A 411 3.64 26.11 1.50
C GLY A 411 3.97 24.91 0.61
N SER A 412 3.80 23.70 1.11
CA SER A 412 4.08 22.45 0.40
C SER A 412 3.04 22.09 -0.66
N ILE A 413 1.81 22.61 -0.54
CA ILE A 413 0.71 22.31 -1.46
C ILE A 413 0.79 23.25 -2.67
N THR A 414 1.07 22.68 -3.84
CA THR A 414 1.26 23.41 -5.10
C THR A 414 0.21 23.06 -6.16
N ALA A 415 -0.49 21.93 -6.00
CA ALA A 415 -1.48 21.47 -6.98
C ALA A 415 -2.86 22.13 -6.85
N LEU A 416 -3.08 22.89 -5.77
CA LEU A 416 -4.33 23.59 -5.46
C LEU A 416 -4.06 25.07 -5.15
N ASP A 417 -5.08 25.91 -5.35
CA ASP A 417 -5.09 27.32 -4.97
C ASP A 417 -6.44 27.73 -4.36
N GLY A 418 -6.53 29.00 -3.94
CA GLY A 418 -7.76 29.62 -3.45
C GLY A 418 -8.46 28.83 -2.33
N GLU A 419 -9.78 28.74 -2.44
CA GLU A 419 -10.63 28.08 -1.44
C GLU A 419 -10.47 26.56 -1.43
N ASP A 420 -10.22 25.91 -2.58
CA ASP A 420 -10.03 24.46 -2.63
C ASP A 420 -8.74 24.05 -1.90
N LYS A 421 -7.68 24.86 -1.99
CA LYS A 421 -6.47 24.68 -1.17
C LYS A 421 -6.76 24.79 0.32
N LEU A 422 -7.51 25.81 0.75
CA LEU A 422 -7.86 25.99 2.15
C LEU A 422 -8.70 24.83 2.69
N ALA A 423 -9.70 24.38 1.93
CA ALA A 423 -10.52 23.23 2.28
C ALA A 423 -9.71 21.92 2.32
N PHE A 424 -8.73 21.76 1.42
CA PHE A 424 -7.81 20.63 1.45
C PHE A 424 -6.90 20.65 2.69
N ILE A 425 -6.33 21.81 3.03
CA ILE A 425 -5.50 21.95 4.25
C ILE A 425 -6.31 21.58 5.49
N ASP A 426 -7.56 22.06 5.60
CA ASP A 426 -8.46 21.69 6.69
C ASP A 426 -8.70 20.18 6.74
N PHE A 427 -8.98 19.56 5.58
CA PHE A 427 -9.15 18.11 5.47
C PHE A 427 -7.92 17.33 5.93
N MET A 428 -6.73 17.78 5.52
CA MET A 428 -5.46 17.16 5.89
C MET A 428 -5.19 17.27 7.40
N LYS A 429 -5.53 18.39 8.03
CA LYS A 429 -5.39 18.60 9.48
C LYS A 429 -6.30 17.68 10.32
N GLN A 430 -7.39 17.17 9.75
CA GLN A 430 -8.23 16.15 10.39
C GLN A 430 -7.56 14.76 10.47
N MET A 431 -6.48 14.53 9.71
CA MET A 431 -5.75 13.27 9.64
C MET A 431 -4.31 13.39 10.18
N LEU A 432 -3.65 14.51 9.88
CA LEU A 432 -2.26 14.80 10.23
C LEU A 432 -2.20 15.73 11.44
N CYS A 433 -2.40 15.16 12.62
CA CYS A 433 -2.20 15.83 13.91
C CYS A 433 -1.44 14.94 14.89
N TRP A 434 -0.87 15.57 15.91
CA TRP A 434 -0.02 14.92 16.91
C TRP A 434 -0.79 13.89 17.73
N ASP A 435 -1.92 14.28 18.31
CA ASP A 435 -2.74 13.41 19.14
C ASP A 435 -3.67 12.54 18.28
N ALA A 436 -3.51 11.22 18.39
CA ALA A 436 -4.30 10.27 17.61
C ALA A 436 -5.81 10.35 17.91
N GLU A 437 -6.18 10.74 19.13
CA GLU A 437 -7.57 10.92 19.56
C GLU A 437 -8.28 12.05 18.80
N ASP A 438 -7.54 13.09 18.39
CA ASP A 438 -8.08 14.23 17.65
C ASP A 438 -8.29 13.92 16.17
N ARG A 439 -7.64 12.88 15.63
CA ARG A 439 -7.81 12.48 14.23
C ARG A 439 -9.25 12.04 14.02
N LYS A 440 -9.85 12.40 12.89
CA LYS A 440 -11.17 11.89 12.51
C LYS A 440 -11.12 10.43 12.12
N THR A 441 -12.21 9.71 12.33
CA THR A 441 -12.40 8.36 11.79
C THR A 441 -12.61 8.41 10.27
N ALA A 442 -12.41 7.29 9.58
CA ALA A 442 -12.69 7.21 8.15
C ALA A 442 -14.15 7.60 7.82
N LYS A 443 -15.09 7.21 8.69
CA LYS A 443 -16.52 7.56 8.57
C LYS A 443 -16.79 9.05 8.67
N GLU A 444 -16.17 9.73 9.62
CA GLU A 444 -16.33 11.18 9.80
C GLU A 444 -15.70 11.97 8.64
N LEU A 445 -14.57 11.49 8.10
CA LEU A 445 -13.90 12.12 6.97
C LEU A 445 -14.76 12.09 5.69
N LEU A 446 -15.61 11.08 5.50
CA LEU A 446 -16.49 10.97 4.32
C LEU A 446 -17.45 12.15 4.14
N THR A 447 -17.77 12.88 5.21
CA THR A 447 -18.66 14.05 5.18
C THR A 447 -17.93 15.37 5.14
N HIS A 448 -16.59 15.36 5.02
CA HIS A 448 -15.80 16.59 5.04
C HIS A 448 -16.09 17.47 3.80
N PRO A 449 -16.23 18.81 3.95
CA PRO A 449 -16.55 19.74 2.85
C PRO A 449 -15.69 19.57 1.60
N TRP A 450 -14.37 19.39 1.75
CA TRP A 450 -13.46 19.18 0.61
C TRP A 450 -13.84 17.99 -0.29
N LEU A 451 -14.44 16.93 0.27
CA LEU A 451 -14.85 15.73 -0.48
C LEU A 451 -16.28 15.79 -1.04
N VAL A 452 -17.15 16.62 -0.46
CA VAL A 452 -18.58 16.66 -0.78
C VAL A 452 -18.99 17.87 -1.60
N ASN A 453 -18.29 18.99 -1.45
CA ASN A 453 -18.57 20.20 -2.21
C ASN A 453 -17.96 20.07 -3.61
N GLU A 454 -18.75 20.40 -4.64
CA GLU A 454 -18.19 20.62 -5.97
C GLU A 454 -17.39 21.93 -5.93
N PRO A 455 -16.21 22.00 -6.59
CA PRO A 455 -15.52 23.28 -6.74
C PRO A 455 -16.47 24.26 -7.43
N GLU A 456 -16.66 25.44 -6.85
CA GLU A 456 -17.43 26.51 -7.49
C GLU A 456 -16.80 26.80 -8.87
N GLN A 457 -17.63 26.82 -9.91
CA GLN A 457 -17.23 26.93 -11.32
C GLN A 457 -16.63 28.27 -11.68
#